data_AF-A0A0F5JFW9-F1
#
_entry.id   AF-A0A0F5JFW9-F1
#
_cell.length_a   1.000
_cell.length_b   1.000
_cell.length_c   1.000
_cell.angle_alpha   90.00
_cell.angle_beta   90.00
_cell.angle_gamma   90.00
#
_symmetry.space_group_name_H-M   'P 1'
#
loop_
_entity.id
_entity.type
_entity.pdbx_description
1 polymer ?
#
loop_
_entity_poly.entity_id
_entity_poly.type
_entity_poly.pdbx_seq_one_letter_code
_entity_poly.pdbx_strand_id
1 'polypeptide(L)'
;MGISVDWKNIKDGFRTFEELAYTYVQEKYPNSTWKKTGETRDGNKDAVALVFGYQPYPDKEEQWWMEAKYSTESLIISRYKLDATIVSAILNGSVSRIFFVTNIRRIREIQADFGGIK
;
A
#
# COMPACT_ATOMS: atom_id res chain seq x y z
N MET A 1 -9.36 -15.05 21.13
CA MET A 1 -9.29 -16.03 20.02
C MET A 1 -9.11 -15.25 18.73
N GLY A 2 -7.94 -15.36 18.07
CA GLY A 2 -7.76 -14.81 16.73
C GLY A 2 -8.26 -15.82 15.71
N ILE A 3 -9.11 -15.41 14.79
CA ILE A 3 -9.53 -16.25 13.66
C ILE A 3 -8.28 -16.47 12.79
N SER A 4 -7.87 -17.73 12.65
CA SER A 4 -6.82 -18.11 11.71
C SER A 4 -7.45 -18.27 10.33
N VAL A 5 -7.31 -17.26 9.49
CA VAL A 5 -7.76 -17.33 8.10
C VAL A 5 -6.78 -18.17 7.30
N ASP A 6 -7.27 -19.23 6.64
CA ASP A 6 -6.48 -19.98 5.67
C ASP A 6 -6.48 -19.25 4.33
N TRP A 7 -5.44 -18.46 4.14
CA TRP A 7 -5.26 -17.66 2.94
C TRP A 7 -5.09 -18.49 1.68
N LYS A 8 -4.74 -19.79 1.74
CA LYS A 8 -4.57 -20.62 0.54
C LYS A 8 -5.88 -20.87 -0.22
N ASN A 9 -7.00 -20.76 0.47
CA ASN A 9 -8.33 -21.10 -0.06
C ASN A 9 -9.18 -19.87 -0.35
N ILE A 10 -8.58 -18.68 -0.43
CA ILE A 10 -9.30 -17.47 -0.86
C ILE A 10 -9.71 -17.61 -2.33
N LYS A 11 -11.00 -17.37 -2.61
CA LYS A 11 -11.53 -17.33 -3.98
C LYS A 11 -10.76 -16.28 -4.78
N ASP A 12 -10.44 -16.55 -6.04
CA ASP A 12 -9.74 -15.64 -6.96
C ASP A 12 -8.38 -15.07 -6.44
N GLY A 13 -7.79 -15.70 -5.41
CA GLY A 13 -6.41 -15.51 -4.98
C GLY A 13 -6.06 -14.05 -4.67
N PHE A 14 -5.07 -13.54 -5.41
CA PHE A 14 -4.53 -12.18 -5.27
C PHE A 14 -5.61 -11.11 -5.43
N ARG A 15 -6.55 -11.27 -6.37
CA ARG A 15 -7.56 -10.25 -6.67
C ARG A 15 -8.50 -10.02 -5.48
N THR A 16 -9.02 -11.10 -4.89
CA THR A 16 -9.87 -10.97 -3.71
C THR A 16 -9.08 -10.47 -2.50
N PHE A 17 -7.79 -10.77 -2.40
CA PHE A 17 -6.96 -10.18 -1.36
C PHE A 17 -6.82 -8.66 -1.52
N GLU A 18 -6.60 -8.16 -2.73
CA GLU A 18 -6.52 -6.72 -3.04
C GLU A 18 -7.84 -6.00 -2.70
N GLU A 19 -8.97 -6.62 -3.03
CA GLU A 19 -10.30 -6.13 -2.65
C GLU A 19 -10.47 -6.01 -1.13
N LEU A 20 -10.11 -7.06 -0.39
CA LEU A 20 -10.19 -7.05 1.07
C LEU A 20 -9.23 -6.03 1.68
N ALA A 21 -8.03 -5.87 1.13
CA ALA A 21 -7.07 -4.87 1.54
C ALA A 21 -7.61 -3.45 1.33
N TYR A 22 -8.25 -3.21 0.21
CA TYR A 22 -8.90 -1.94 -0.11
C TYR A 22 -10.03 -1.62 0.89
N THR A 23 -10.96 -2.55 1.10
CA THR A 23 -12.03 -2.39 2.10
C THR A 23 -11.46 -2.13 3.49
N TYR A 24 -10.45 -2.90 3.91
CA TYR A 24 -9.79 -2.72 5.20
C TYR A 24 -9.24 -1.31 5.39
N VAL A 25 -8.54 -0.77 4.39
CA VAL A 25 -7.95 0.57 4.48
C VAL A 25 -9.03 1.65 4.47
N GLN A 26 -10.11 1.50 3.68
CA GLN A 26 -11.23 2.44 3.71
C GLN A 26 -11.92 2.51 5.08
N GLU A 27 -12.15 1.36 5.70
CA GLU A 27 -12.79 1.28 7.03
C GLU A 27 -11.87 1.83 8.12
N LYS A 28 -10.57 1.50 8.07
CA LYS A 28 -9.61 1.89 9.11
C LYS A 28 -9.13 3.33 8.98
N TYR A 29 -9.07 3.84 7.75
CA TYR A 29 -8.62 5.19 7.40
C TYR A 29 -9.65 5.85 6.47
N PRO A 30 -10.79 6.30 7.03
CA PRO A 30 -11.88 6.87 6.24
C PRO A 30 -11.42 8.07 5.42
N ASN A 31 -11.60 7.95 4.10
CA ASN A 31 -11.40 9.02 3.13
C ASN A 31 -12.32 8.74 1.94
N SER A 32 -13.19 9.69 1.59
CA SER A 32 -14.20 9.51 0.53
C SER A 32 -13.59 9.45 -0.88
N THR A 33 -12.32 9.82 -1.03
CA THR A 33 -11.64 9.89 -2.33
C THR A 33 -10.87 8.62 -2.69
N TRP A 34 -10.87 7.61 -1.81
CA TRP A 34 -10.28 6.31 -2.10
C TRP A 34 -10.80 5.79 -3.44
N LYS A 35 -9.87 5.44 -4.32
CA LYS A 35 -10.14 4.82 -5.62
C LYS A 35 -9.06 3.79 -5.91
N LYS A 36 -9.46 2.65 -6.48
CA LYS A 36 -8.51 1.68 -7.02
C LYS A 36 -7.80 2.27 -8.23
N THR A 37 -6.51 2.03 -8.33
CA THR A 37 -5.78 2.27 -9.56
C THR A 37 -5.98 1.04 -10.44
N GLY A 38 -6.54 1.21 -11.65
CA GLY A 38 -6.80 0.06 -12.52
C GLY A 38 -5.54 -0.78 -12.81
N GLU A 39 -5.71 -2.01 -13.31
CA GLU A 39 -4.63 -2.94 -13.71
C GLU A 39 -3.68 -2.39 -14.83
N THR A 40 -3.77 -1.10 -15.18
CA THR A 40 -2.98 -0.46 -16.24
C THR A 40 -1.66 0.11 -15.70
N ARG A 41 -0.61 -0.70 -15.85
CA ARG A 41 0.81 -0.37 -16.20
C ARG A 41 1.68 0.54 -15.30
N ASP A 42 1.20 1.13 -14.21
CA ASP A 42 2.09 1.77 -13.21
C ASP A 42 2.75 0.70 -12.31
N GLY A 43 1.97 -0.28 -11.82
CA GLY A 43 2.47 -1.46 -11.11
C GLY A 43 3.00 -1.25 -9.69
N ASN A 44 2.95 -0.02 -9.16
CA ASN A 44 3.56 0.30 -7.86
C ASN A 44 2.55 0.65 -6.74
N LYS A 45 1.25 0.70 -7.03
CA LYS A 45 0.15 0.93 -6.08
C LYS A 45 -1.13 0.28 -6.59
N ASP A 46 -2.01 -0.11 -5.68
CA ASP A 46 -3.32 -0.71 -5.98
C ASP A 46 -4.50 0.26 -5.71
N ALA A 47 -4.30 1.24 -4.82
CA ALA A 47 -5.28 2.30 -4.60
C ALA A 47 -4.65 3.63 -4.18
N VAL A 48 -5.39 4.72 -4.39
CA VAL A 48 -5.01 6.08 -4.02
C VAL A 48 -6.18 6.82 -3.38
N ALA A 49 -5.90 7.68 -2.40
CA ALA A 49 -6.80 8.70 -1.89
C ALA A 49 -6.14 10.07 -1.92
N LEU A 50 -6.92 11.10 -2.18
CA LEU A 50 -6.55 12.50 -2.07
C LEU A 50 -6.83 13.00 -0.65
N VAL A 51 -5.89 13.75 -0.10
CA VAL A 51 -6.01 14.32 1.24
C VAL A 51 -6.30 15.81 1.11
N PHE A 52 -7.53 16.19 1.46
CA PHE A 52 -7.95 17.58 1.48
C PHE A 52 -7.68 18.19 2.85
N GLY A 53 -7.04 19.35 2.88
CA GLY A 53 -6.65 20.04 4.11
C GLY A 53 -5.62 21.14 3.84
N TYR A 54 -4.99 21.67 4.90
CA TYR A 54 -3.86 22.58 4.74
C TYR A 54 -2.70 21.84 4.06
N GLN A 55 -2.34 22.27 2.86
CA GLN A 55 -1.22 21.71 2.12
C GLN A 55 -0.02 22.65 2.19
N PRO A 56 1.14 22.18 2.67
CA PRO A 56 2.35 23.01 2.74
C PRO A 56 2.88 23.38 1.35
N TYR A 57 2.43 22.68 0.29
CA TYR A 57 2.79 22.93 -1.10
C TYR A 57 1.51 23.11 -1.94
N PRO A 58 1.22 24.31 -2.45
CA PRO A 58 -0.05 24.62 -3.13
C PRO A 58 -0.22 23.91 -4.49
N ASP A 59 0.87 23.37 -5.06
CA ASP A 59 0.90 22.90 -6.44
C ASP A 59 0.66 21.38 -6.59
N LYS A 60 0.57 20.64 -5.47
CA LYS A 60 0.33 19.20 -5.50
C LYS A 60 -0.59 18.73 -4.39
N GLU A 61 -1.70 18.11 -4.80
CA GLU A 61 -2.60 17.43 -3.88
C GLU A 61 -1.85 16.30 -3.14
N GLU A 62 -1.90 16.35 -1.81
CA GLU A 62 -1.39 15.30 -0.94
C GLU A 62 -2.15 13.99 -1.19
N GLN A 63 -1.41 12.88 -1.24
CA GLN A 63 -1.92 11.56 -1.57
C GLN A 63 -1.58 10.52 -0.50
N TRP A 64 -2.52 9.61 -0.28
CA TRP A 64 -2.29 8.34 0.39
C TRP A 64 -2.34 7.20 -0.62
N TRP A 65 -1.39 6.28 -0.54
CA TRP A 65 -1.31 5.10 -1.41
C TRP A 65 -1.58 3.83 -0.61
N MET A 66 -2.14 2.82 -1.27
CA MET A 66 -2.27 1.47 -0.74
C MET A 66 -1.67 0.47 -1.72
N GLU A 67 -0.95 -0.51 -1.19
CA GLU A 67 -0.37 -1.63 -1.93
C GLU A 67 -0.63 -2.95 -1.17
N ALA A 68 -1.23 -3.92 -1.85
CA ALA A 68 -1.55 -5.23 -1.34
C ALA A 68 -0.43 -6.24 -1.70
N LYS A 69 0.07 -6.97 -0.70
CA LYS A 69 1.08 -8.02 -0.88
C LYS A 69 0.56 -9.35 -0.36
N TYR A 70 0.15 -10.20 -1.29
CA TYR A 70 -0.39 -11.51 -1.00
C TYR A 70 0.63 -12.64 -1.25
N SER A 71 0.70 -13.62 -0.35
CA SER A 71 1.39 -14.89 -0.63
C SER A 71 0.76 -16.06 0.12
N THR A 72 0.75 -17.23 -0.53
CA THR A 72 0.33 -18.52 0.04
C THR A 72 1.51 -19.41 0.46
N GLU A 73 2.71 -19.04 0.02
CA GLU A 73 3.93 -19.87 0.14
C GLU A 73 5.01 -19.17 0.96
N SER A 74 5.15 -17.85 0.80
CA SER A 74 6.19 -17.07 1.44
C SER A 74 5.72 -16.52 2.78
N LEU A 75 6.47 -16.80 3.84
CA LEU A 75 6.26 -16.24 5.18
C LEU A 75 7.00 -14.90 5.40
N ILE A 76 7.77 -14.45 4.40
CA ILE A 76 8.61 -13.25 4.46
C ILE A 76 8.39 -12.41 3.22
N ILE A 77 8.14 -11.11 3.41
CA ILE A 77 8.24 -10.11 2.33
C ILE A 77 9.71 -9.70 2.19
N SER A 78 10.28 -9.87 1.00
CA SER A 78 11.56 -9.28 0.64
C SER A 78 11.40 -7.77 0.45
N ARG A 79 12.37 -6.99 0.92
CA ARG A 79 12.44 -5.53 0.75
C ARG A 79 12.14 -5.05 -0.67
N TYR A 80 12.70 -5.72 -1.68
CA TYR A 80 12.49 -5.40 -3.10
C TYR A 80 11.02 -5.35 -3.54
N LYS A 81 10.13 -6.09 -2.87
CA LYS A 81 8.70 -6.07 -3.19
C LYS A 81 8.00 -4.79 -2.70
N LEU A 82 8.59 -4.08 -1.73
CA LEU A 82 8.09 -2.82 -1.16
C LEU A 82 8.82 -1.61 -1.75
N ASP A 83 10.12 -1.75 -2.06
CA ASP A 83 10.96 -0.65 -2.53
C ASP A 83 10.39 0.04 -3.76
N ALA A 84 9.80 -0.69 -4.70
CA ALA A 84 9.20 -0.12 -5.92
C ALA A 84 8.10 0.92 -5.59
N THR A 85 7.17 0.57 -4.70
CA THR A 85 6.12 1.49 -4.21
C THR A 85 6.71 2.67 -3.47
N ILE A 86 7.70 2.44 -2.59
CA ILE A 86 8.34 3.49 -1.78
C ILE A 86 9.08 4.48 -2.68
N VAL A 87 9.91 4.00 -3.60
CA VAL A 87 10.67 4.84 -4.53
C VAL A 87 9.73 5.63 -5.43
N SER A 88 8.69 5.00 -5.98
CA SER A 88 7.69 5.68 -6.80
C SER A 88 6.92 6.75 -6.01
N ALA A 89 6.62 6.52 -4.73
CA ALA A 89 5.99 7.51 -3.87
C ALA A 89 6.90 8.72 -3.60
N ILE A 90 8.19 8.47 -3.34
CA ILE A 90 9.20 9.53 -3.17
C ILE A 90 9.31 10.37 -4.44
N LEU A 91 9.40 9.72 -5.62
CA LEU A 91 9.49 10.41 -6.91
C LEU A 91 8.23 11.20 -7.26
N ASN A 92 7.05 10.73 -6.83
CA ASN A 92 5.79 11.44 -7.00
C ASN A 92 5.80 12.78 -6.23
N GLY A 93 6.35 12.77 -5.01
CA GLY A 93 6.61 13.97 -4.21
C GLY A 93 5.38 14.60 -3.56
N SER A 94 4.20 14.01 -3.65
CA SER A 94 3.02 14.41 -2.86
C SER A 94 2.38 13.28 -2.06
N VAL A 95 3.04 12.11 -2.00
CA VAL A 95 2.58 10.97 -1.20
C VAL A 95 3.05 11.15 0.25
N SER A 96 2.11 11.35 1.17
CA SER A 96 2.42 11.51 2.61
C SER A 96 2.29 10.21 3.40
N ARG A 97 1.60 9.20 2.85
CA ARG A 97 1.38 7.92 3.51
C ARG A 97 1.24 6.78 2.50
N ILE A 98 1.83 5.62 2.85
CA ILE A 98 1.69 4.38 2.11
C ILE A 98 1.18 3.28 3.06
N PHE A 99 0.12 2.59 2.68
CA PHE A 99 -0.43 1.45 3.39
C PHE A 99 -0.04 0.15 2.70
N PHE A 100 0.88 -0.61 3.29
CA PHE A 100 1.14 -1.98 2.85
C PHE A 100 0.23 -2.95 3.60
N VAL A 101 -0.66 -3.63 2.87
CA VAL A 101 -1.55 -4.63 3.44
C VAL A 101 -1.08 -6.01 3.02
N THR A 102 -0.86 -6.91 3.96
CA THR A 102 -0.33 -8.24 3.66
C THR A 102 -0.87 -9.32 4.59
N ASN A 103 -0.99 -10.54 4.07
CA ASN A 103 -1.24 -11.75 4.86
C ASN A 103 0.05 -12.43 5.37
N ILE A 104 1.22 -11.85 5.06
CA ILE A 104 2.53 -12.41 5.37
C ILE A 104 2.95 -11.99 6.78
N ARG A 105 3.39 -12.95 7.60
CA ARG A 105 3.61 -12.75 9.05
C ARG A 105 4.89 -11.99 9.44
N ARG A 106 5.89 -11.89 8.56
CA ARG A 106 7.15 -11.20 8.88
C ARG A 106 7.61 -10.30 7.75
N ILE A 107 7.98 -9.07 8.11
CA ILE A 107 8.77 -8.16 7.30
C ILE A 107 10.22 -8.31 7.77
N ARG A 108 11.18 -8.52 6.86
CA ARG A 108 12.60 -8.35 7.21
C ARG A 108 12.90 -6.85 7.20
N GLU A 109 13.52 -6.39 8.28
CA GLU A 109 13.83 -5.00 8.65
C GLU A 109 14.00 -4.02 7.48
N ILE A 110 13.34 -2.86 7.59
CA ILE A 110 13.49 -1.72 6.69
C ILE A 110 14.41 -0.71 7.37
N GLN A 111 15.70 -0.70 7.02
CA GLN A 111 16.58 0.45 7.28
C GLN A 111 16.47 1.38 6.07
N ALA A 112 15.75 2.49 6.24
CA ALA A 112 15.72 3.60 5.30
C ALA A 112 16.45 4.77 5.95
N ASP A 113 17.69 4.99 5.53
CA ASP A 113 18.50 6.13 5.94
C ASP A 113 18.26 7.26 4.93
N PHE A 114 17.42 8.23 5.28
CA PHE A 114 17.11 9.38 4.43
C PHE A 114 18.18 10.46 4.56
N GLY A 115 19.44 10.07 4.42
CA GLY A 115 20.58 10.97 4.49
C GLY A 115 20.45 12.11 3.48
N GLY A 116 20.12 13.30 3.98
CA GLY A 116 20.38 14.59 3.34
C GLY A 116 19.85 14.75 1.92
N ILE A 117 18.53 14.89 1.76
CA ILE A 117 18.02 15.75 0.68
C ILE A 117 18.12 17.18 1.19
N LYS A 118 19.27 17.82 0.92
CA LYS A 118 19.42 19.28 0.92
C LYS A 118 19.28 19.79 -0.50
#